data_AF-A0A947ZC48-F1
#
_entry.id   AF-A0A947ZC48-F1
#
_cell.length_a   1.000
_cell.length_b   1.000
_cell.length_c   1.000
_cell.angle_alpha   90.00
_cell.angle_beta   90.00
_cell.angle_gamma   90.00
#
_symmetry.space_group_name_H-M   'P 1'
#
loop_
_entity.id
_entity.type
_entity.pdbx_description
1 polymer ?
#
loop_
_entity_poly.entity_id
_entity_poly.type
_entity_poly.pdbx_seq_one_letter_code
_entity_poly.pdbx_strand_id
1 'polypeptide(L)'
;MHKRLLNLLLALALVGCGSRNDIPAQNPPPPLTTPTAITGWAVTTTSVHLTWDPVPGARAYRVRIRSNYTETETLGTVSGNSMDTEGLTPFSTYFFTVRAERGSESSPYTQEFGLHTHLDISRFPAGDPDLLDIATWNIQHFPISGFDTVSHAGELLAAMNYDLLALQEIENPQSFQSMLDLAPSYQGILSSSAAYNVNLALVYNPEHITVIEYFDLFPDDILAFPRPALVAHVQFDGGTPFWVIAVHYKCCGDGYIDEDEYDDEELRRLNASKKLANWVEMFHPDEPVLILGDFNDLITDEDSRNVFTPFYDKDEEWFFGDMAIASDDNALWSYPSWPSHLDHILMSEEFAPIFARETASIGVLPLHHYFYGDFSEYEQTISDHLPLHMVLEPF
;
A
#
# COMPACT_ATOMS: atom_id res chain seq x y z
N MET A 1 -111.46 -13.22 33.13
CA MET A 1 -112.22 -14.48 33.01
C MET A 1 -111.49 -15.39 32.03
N HIS A 2 -111.24 -16.65 32.44
CA HIS A 2 -110.85 -17.84 31.63
C HIS A 2 -109.45 -17.83 30.97
N LYS A 3 -108.48 -18.65 31.42
CA LYS A 3 -108.27 -20.10 31.14
C LYS A 3 -108.11 -20.36 29.63
N ARG A 4 -107.15 -21.12 29.08
CA ARG A 4 -106.14 -22.09 29.55
C ARG A 4 -105.30 -22.50 28.31
N LEU A 5 -104.01 -22.84 28.52
CA LEU A 5 -103.25 -24.04 28.06
C LEU A 5 -103.49 -24.59 26.61
N LEU A 6 -102.52 -25.07 25.80
CA LEU A 6 -101.16 -25.59 26.01
C LEU A 6 -100.52 -26.03 24.65
N ASN A 7 -99.19 -25.89 24.49
CA ASN A 7 -98.20 -26.68 23.70
C ASN A 7 -98.33 -26.84 22.16
N LEU A 8 -97.30 -27.04 21.33
CA LEU A 8 -95.81 -27.04 21.30
C LEU A 8 -95.49 -27.44 19.82
N LEU A 9 -94.65 -26.81 19.00
CA LEU A 9 -93.20 -27.02 18.83
C LEU A 9 -92.69 -26.16 17.63
N LEU A 10 -91.59 -25.44 17.87
CA LEU A 10 -90.34 -25.36 17.09
C LEU A 10 -90.32 -25.04 15.57
N ALA A 11 -89.71 -23.90 15.21
CA ALA A 11 -88.52 -23.84 14.32
C ALA A 11 -87.89 -22.43 14.33
N LEU A 12 -86.57 -22.41 14.53
CA LEU A 12 -85.64 -21.27 14.53
C LEU A 12 -85.43 -20.67 13.12
N ALA A 13 -85.32 -19.34 13.02
CA ALA A 13 -84.36 -18.69 12.12
C ALA A 13 -84.09 -17.23 12.56
N LEU A 14 -82.81 -16.90 12.67
CA LEU A 14 -82.22 -15.70 13.25
C LEU A 14 -82.53 -14.41 12.48
N VAL A 15 -82.72 -13.32 13.23
CA VAL A 15 -82.56 -11.93 12.78
C VAL A 15 -81.23 -11.41 13.32
N GLY A 16 -80.42 -10.79 12.45
CA GLY A 16 -79.42 -9.81 12.85
C GLY A 16 -78.03 -10.03 12.26
N CYS A 17 -77.62 -9.13 11.35
CA CYS A 17 -76.27 -8.56 11.36
C CYS A 17 -76.26 -7.29 10.51
N GLY A 18 -76.04 -6.15 11.18
CA GLY A 18 -75.62 -4.91 10.52
C GLY A 18 -74.22 -5.09 9.94
N SER A 19 -74.00 -4.54 8.75
CA SER A 19 -72.72 -4.53 8.06
C SER A 19 -71.68 -3.78 8.88
N ARG A 20 -70.73 -4.52 9.45
CA ARG A 20 -69.44 -3.98 9.87
C ARG A 20 -68.70 -3.60 8.59
N ASN A 21 -68.38 -2.33 8.41
CA ASN A 21 -67.43 -1.90 7.39
C ASN A 21 -66.06 -2.42 7.80
N ASP A 22 -65.73 -3.65 7.41
CA ASP A 22 -64.38 -4.17 7.53
C ASP A 22 -63.52 -3.41 6.50
N ILE A 23 -62.73 -2.45 6.99
CA ILE A 23 -61.63 -1.88 6.22
C ILE A 23 -60.70 -3.05 5.90
N PRO A 24 -60.38 -3.34 4.63
CA PRO A 24 -59.45 -4.42 4.32
C PRO A 24 -58.13 -4.11 5.03
N ALA A 25 -57.68 -5.05 5.87
CA ALA A 25 -56.37 -4.96 6.50
C ALA A 25 -55.34 -4.77 5.38
N GLN A 26 -54.67 -3.60 5.36
CA GLN A 26 -53.56 -3.40 4.45
C GLN A 26 -52.54 -4.49 4.73
N ASN A 27 -52.11 -5.21 3.68
CA ASN A 27 -51.02 -6.16 3.81
C ASN A 27 -49.84 -5.46 4.49
N PRO A 28 -49.21 -6.06 5.52
CA PRO A 28 -48.06 -5.44 6.16
C PRO A 28 -47.02 -5.13 5.09
N PRO A 29 -46.34 -3.96 5.19
CA PRO A 29 -45.31 -3.62 4.22
C PRO A 29 -44.23 -4.72 4.17
N PRO A 30 -43.62 -4.99 3.00
CA PRO A 30 -42.55 -5.97 2.88
C PRO A 30 -41.42 -5.70 3.90
N PRO A 31 -40.75 -6.76 4.41
CA PRO A 31 -39.61 -6.59 5.31
C PRO A 31 -38.52 -5.72 4.69
N LEU A 32 -37.85 -4.90 5.51
CA LEU A 32 -36.70 -4.12 5.06
C LEU A 32 -35.54 -5.03 4.67
N THR A 33 -34.94 -4.75 3.51
CA THR A 33 -33.73 -5.40 3.04
C THR A 33 -32.49 -4.63 3.48
N THR A 34 -31.36 -5.33 3.55
CA THR A 34 -30.05 -4.69 3.77
C THR A 34 -29.77 -3.68 2.65
N PRO A 35 -29.28 -2.47 2.96
CA PRO A 35 -28.80 -1.53 1.94
C PRO A 35 -27.73 -2.16 1.03
N THR A 36 -27.68 -1.74 -0.23
CA THR A 36 -26.71 -2.20 -1.22
C THR A 36 -25.95 -1.02 -1.82
N ALA A 37 -24.90 -1.30 -2.59
CA ALA A 37 -24.09 -0.30 -3.29
C ALA A 37 -23.63 0.86 -2.38
N ILE A 38 -23.19 0.52 -1.17
CA ILE A 38 -22.54 1.49 -0.31
C ILE A 38 -21.24 1.95 -0.99
N THR A 39 -21.07 3.26 -1.07
CA THR A 39 -19.86 3.91 -1.60
C THR A 39 -19.55 5.14 -0.76
N GLY A 40 -18.35 5.69 -0.92
CA GLY A 40 -17.95 6.91 -0.25
C GLY A 40 -16.58 7.39 -0.68
N TRP A 41 -16.23 8.59 -0.23
CA TRP A 41 -14.94 9.22 -0.48
C TRP A 41 -14.57 10.13 0.70
N ALA A 42 -13.27 10.31 0.92
CA ALA A 42 -12.79 11.35 1.81
C ALA A 42 -13.04 12.72 1.18
N VAL A 43 -13.61 13.65 1.95
CA VAL A 43 -13.89 15.02 1.54
C VAL A 43 -12.76 15.94 1.97
N THR A 44 -12.18 15.67 3.14
CA THR A 44 -10.99 16.34 3.69
C THR A 44 -10.13 15.30 4.39
N THR A 45 -9.02 15.73 4.99
CA THR A 45 -8.21 14.88 5.88
C THR A 45 -8.97 14.42 7.13
N THR A 46 -10.11 15.02 7.48
CA THR A 46 -10.86 14.69 8.72
C THR A 46 -12.34 14.40 8.49
N SER A 47 -12.76 14.25 7.24
CA SER A 47 -14.18 14.06 6.91
C SER A 47 -14.41 13.20 5.68
N VAL A 48 -15.54 12.49 5.67
CA VAL A 48 -15.95 11.58 4.60
C VAL A 48 -17.42 11.78 4.23
N HIS A 49 -17.76 11.42 3.00
CA HIS A 49 -19.13 11.33 2.52
C HIS A 49 -19.46 9.89 2.14
N LEU A 50 -20.62 9.39 2.58
CA LEU A 50 -21.13 8.05 2.27
C LEU A 50 -22.46 8.12 1.55
N THR A 51 -22.68 7.21 0.60
CA THR A 51 -23.97 7.01 -0.07
C THR A 51 -24.31 5.53 -0.18
N TRP A 52 -25.60 5.21 -0.33
CA TRP A 52 -26.09 3.85 -0.56
C TRP A 52 -27.41 3.85 -1.34
N ASP A 53 -27.82 2.69 -1.85
CA ASP A 53 -29.10 2.55 -2.53
C ASP A 53 -30.29 2.71 -1.57
N PRO A 54 -31.36 3.42 -1.98
CA PRO A 54 -32.57 3.51 -1.18
C PRO A 54 -33.25 2.13 -1.05
N VAL A 55 -33.75 1.84 0.16
CA VAL A 55 -34.41 0.58 0.51
C VAL A 55 -35.92 0.85 0.53
N PRO A 56 -36.71 0.17 -0.32
CA PRO A 56 -38.15 0.39 -0.39
C PRO A 56 -38.85 0.27 0.98
N GLY A 57 -39.54 1.34 1.37
CA GLY A 57 -40.27 1.41 2.63
C GLY A 57 -39.39 1.69 3.87
N ALA A 58 -38.08 1.91 3.73
CA ALA A 58 -37.27 2.48 4.80
C ALA A 58 -37.70 3.92 5.10
N ARG A 59 -37.57 4.35 6.36
CA ARG A 59 -37.82 5.73 6.78
C ARG A 59 -36.57 6.41 7.33
N ALA A 60 -35.57 5.63 7.68
CA ALA A 60 -34.29 6.10 8.13
C ALA A 60 -33.22 5.01 7.92
N TYR A 61 -31.97 5.39 8.11
CA TYR A 61 -30.81 4.51 8.06
C TYR A 61 -29.93 4.76 9.26
N ARG A 62 -29.50 3.70 9.92
CA ARG A 62 -28.52 3.77 11.00
C ARG A 62 -27.15 3.42 10.46
N VAL A 63 -26.20 4.30 10.73
CA VAL A 63 -24.80 4.16 10.30
C VAL A 63 -23.93 3.90 11.52
N ARG A 64 -23.03 2.94 11.39
CA ARG A 64 -21.98 2.63 12.35
C ARG A 64 -20.62 2.82 11.72
N ILE A 65 -19.66 3.18 12.55
CA ILE A 65 -18.26 3.36 12.20
C ILE A 65 -17.39 2.58 13.19
N ARG A 66 -16.23 2.13 12.73
CA ARG A 66 -15.07 1.78 13.56
C ARG A 66 -13.81 2.11 12.79
N SER A 67 -12.68 2.20 13.46
CA SER A 67 -11.35 2.12 12.84
C SER A 67 -10.70 0.75 13.15
N ASN A 68 -9.43 0.59 12.81
CA ASN A 68 -8.63 -0.55 13.28
C ASN A 68 -8.36 -0.51 14.81
N TYR A 69 -8.47 0.66 15.43
CA TYR A 69 -8.11 0.87 16.86
C TYR A 69 -9.30 1.15 17.77
N THR A 70 -10.48 1.33 17.20
CA THR A 70 -11.68 1.71 17.96
C THR A 70 -12.76 0.65 17.83
N GLU A 71 -13.53 0.45 18.90
CA GLU A 71 -14.72 -0.40 18.85
C GLU A 71 -15.79 0.24 17.96
N THR A 72 -16.72 -0.58 17.48
CA THR A 72 -17.84 -0.10 16.68
C THR A 72 -18.75 0.83 17.47
N GLU A 73 -18.94 2.04 16.97
CA GLU A 73 -19.88 3.02 17.50
C GLU A 73 -20.97 3.37 16.49
N THR A 74 -22.06 3.99 16.98
CA THR A 74 -23.15 4.46 16.12
C THR A 74 -22.97 5.96 15.87
N LEU A 75 -22.71 6.33 14.62
CA LEU A 75 -22.63 7.73 14.21
C LEU A 75 -23.98 8.43 14.32
N GLY A 76 -25.05 7.73 13.94
CA GLY A 76 -26.40 8.28 14.06
C GLY A 76 -27.42 7.60 13.16
N THR A 77 -28.52 8.30 12.96
CA THR A 77 -29.62 7.87 12.09
C THR A 77 -30.05 9.01 11.18
N VAL A 78 -30.04 8.77 9.87
CA VAL A 78 -30.37 9.76 8.83
C VAL A 78 -31.63 9.34 8.08
N SER A 79 -32.44 10.30 7.60
CA SER A 79 -33.65 10.00 6.82
C SER A 79 -33.38 9.80 5.33
N GLY A 80 -32.25 10.29 4.83
CA GLY A 80 -31.80 10.13 3.45
C GLY A 80 -30.90 8.90 3.27
N ASN A 81 -30.41 8.70 2.05
CA ASN A 81 -29.52 7.60 1.67
C ASN A 81 -28.05 8.02 1.59
N SER A 82 -27.67 9.02 2.39
CA SER A 82 -26.32 9.56 2.47
C SER A 82 -26.03 10.13 3.85
N MET A 83 -24.75 10.22 4.18
CA MET A 83 -24.26 10.78 5.44
C MET A 83 -22.87 11.39 5.28
N ASP A 84 -22.70 12.61 5.80
CA ASP A 84 -21.40 13.23 6.03
C ASP A 84 -20.92 12.92 7.46
N THR A 85 -19.64 12.67 7.62
CA THR A 85 -18.99 12.47 8.93
C THR A 85 -17.72 13.31 9.00
N GLU A 86 -17.54 14.02 10.11
CA GLU A 86 -16.40 14.92 10.37
C GLU A 86 -15.71 14.51 11.68
N GLY A 87 -14.56 15.11 11.97
CA GLY A 87 -13.80 14.86 13.21
C GLY A 87 -13.05 13.54 13.22
N LEU A 88 -12.79 12.98 12.03
CA LEU A 88 -11.96 11.80 11.85
C LEU A 88 -10.47 12.16 11.91
N THR A 89 -9.63 11.17 12.18
CA THR A 89 -8.17 11.31 12.16
C THR A 89 -7.68 11.31 10.70
N PRO A 90 -6.75 12.20 10.31
CA PRO A 90 -6.06 12.12 9.03
C PRO A 90 -5.36 10.79 8.80
N PHE A 91 -5.25 10.40 7.53
CA PHE A 91 -4.51 9.23 7.10
C PHE A 91 -4.83 7.97 7.92
N SER A 92 -6.13 7.68 8.03
CA SER A 92 -6.65 6.59 8.86
C SER A 92 -7.80 5.87 8.18
N THR A 93 -7.82 4.54 8.27
CA THR A 93 -8.91 3.72 7.72
C THR A 93 -10.08 3.57 8.70
N TYR A 94 -11.28 3.76 8.14
CA TYR A 94 -12.56 3.57 8.82
C TYR A 94 -13.43 2.57 8.05
N PHE A 95 -14.18 1.78 8.81
CA PHE A 95 -15.12 0.80 8.29
C PHE A 95 -16.54 1.19 8.67
N PHE A 96 -17.39 1.27 7.65
CA PHE A 96 -18.77 1.70 7.79
C PHE A 96 -19.73 0.55 7.56
N THR A 97 -20.79 0.49 8.36
CA THR A 97 -21.93 -0.39 8.10
C THR A 97 -23.24 0.38 8.21
N VAL A 98 -24.17 0.07 7.31
CA VAL A 98 -25.46 0.76 7.22
C VAL A 98 -26.60 -0.25 7.32
N ARG A 99 -27.68 0.10 8.00
CA ARG A 99 -28.94 -0.66 7.96
C ARG A 99 -30.13 0.26 7.74
N ALA A 100 -31.18 -0.26 7.11
CA ALA A 100 -32.45 0.43 6.96
C ALA A 100 -33.32 0.25 8.20
N GLU A 101 -34.08 1.30 8.56
CA GLU A 101 -35.00 1.31 9.70
C GLU A 101 -36.39 1.86 9.31
N ARG A 102 -37.44 1.26 9.90
CA ARG A 102 -38.83 1.71 9.81
C ARG A 102 -39.52 1.47 11.15
N GLY A 103 -39.58 2.51 11.99
CA GLY A 103 -40.13 2.37 13.35
C GLY A 103 -39.28 1.42 14.19
N SER A 104 -39.85 0.32 14.67
CA SER A 104 -39.12 -0.72 15.41
C SER A 104 -38.49 -1.81 14.51
N GLU A 105 -38.72 -1.76 13.19
CA GLU A 105 -38.17 -2.71 12.24
C GLU A 105 -36.79 -2.25 11.77
N SER A 106 -35.85 -3.19 11.64
CA SER A 106 -34.51 -2.96 11.09
C SER A 106 -34.09 -4.10 10.19
N SER A 107 -33.39 -3.79 9.09
CA SER A 107 -32.66 -4.78 8.31
C SER A 107 -31.39 -5.24 9.05
N PRO A 108 -30.73 -6.31 8.58
CA PRO A 108 -29.31 -6.52 8.87
C PRO A 108 -28.46 -5.33 8.42
N TYR A 109 -27.27 -5.19 9.00
CA TYR A 109 -26.24 -4.27 8.51
C TYR A 109 -25.63 -4.77 7.20
N THR A 110 -25.12 -3.86 6.39
CA THR A 110 -24.23 -4.17 5.25
C THR A 110 -22.98 -4.92 5.73
N GLN A 111 -22.24 -5.52 4.80
CA GLN A 111 -20.83 -5.77 5.02
C GLN A 111 -20.09 -4.45 5.25
N GLU A 112 -18.89 -4.53 5.81
CA GLU A 112 -18.06 -3.36 6.04
C GLU A 112 -17.61 -2.75 4.72
N PHE A 113 -17.79 -1.44 4.62
CA PHE A 113 -17.22 -0.62 3.55
C PHE A 113 -16.05 0.16 4.15
N GLY A 114 -14.83 -0.17 3.69
CA GLY A 114 -13.60 0.51 4.09
C GLY A 114 -13.41 1.82 3.33
N LEU A 115 -12.96 2.85 4.03
CA LEU A 115 -12.60 4.15 3.46
C LEU A 115 -11.46 4.75 4.30
N HIS A 116 -10.41 5.25 3.64
CA HIS A 116 -9.33 5.99 4.29
C HIS A 116 -9.60 7.50 4.21
N THR A 117 -9.25 8.23 5.26
CA THR A 117 -9.15 9.69 5.23
C THR A 117 -7.84 10.12 4.58
N HIS A 118 -7.82 11.30 3.96
CA HIS A 118 -6.64 11.78 3.25
C HIS A 118 -5.47 12.10 4.18
N LEU A 119 -4.27 11.91 3.62
CA LEU A 119 -3.01 12.42 4.15
C LEU A 119 -3.02 13.96 4.19
N ASP A 120 -2.44 14.55 5.23
CA ASP A 120 -2.14 15.99 5.24
C ASP A 120 -0.85 16.26 4.45
N ILE A 121 -1.00 16.37 3.12
CA ILE A 121 0.12 16.58 2.20
C ILE A 121 0.88 17.89 2.45
N SER A 122 0.27 18.86 3.16
CA SER A 122 0.96 20.13 3.47
C SER A 122 2.20 19.95 4.37
N ARG A 123 2.34 18.77 4.98
CA ARG A 123 3.47 18.38 5.84
C ARG A 123 4.30 17.25 5.24
N PHE A 124 4.04 16.84 4.00
CA PHE A 124 4.76 15.78 3.34
C PHE A 124 5.96 16.36 2.56
N PRO A 125 7.19 15.84 2.74
CA PRO A 125 8.34 16.25 1.95
C PRO A 125 8.23 15.61 0.57
N ALA A 126 7.50 16.27 -0.33
CA ALA A 126 7.41 15.86 -1.72
C ALA A 126 8.76 16.06 -2.43
N GLY A 127 8.96 15.31 -3.52
CA GLY A 127 10.07 15.45 -4.45
C GLY A 127 10.23 16.86 -4.98
N ASP A 128 11.46 17.21 -5.35
CA ASP A 128 11.79 18.48 -5.95
C ASP A 128 11.47 18.45 -7.45
N PRO A 129 10.52 19.27 -7.94
CA PRO A 129 10.04 19.20 -9.32
C PRO A 129 11.08 19.58 -10.38
N ASP A 130 12.23 20.15 -9.99
CA ASP A 130 13.31 20.53 -10.89
C ASP A 130 14.51 19.55 -10.84
N LEU A 131 14.47 18.54 -9.97
CA LEU A 131 15.55 17.58 -9.72
C LEU A 131 15.07 16.15 -9.97
N LEU A 132 16.03 15.22 -10.06
CA LEU A 132 15.78 13.79 -10.19
C LEU A 132 15.62 13.17 -8.79
N ASP A 133 14.41 12.79 -8.44
CA ASP A 133 14.07 12.09 -7.20
C ASP A 133 13.94 10.57 -7.43
N ILE A 134 14.78 9.79 -6.74
CA ILE A 134 14.77 8.32 -6.84
C ILE A 134 14.62 7.72 -5.44
N ALA A 135 13.83 6.64 -5.32
CA ALA A 135 13.77 5.86 -4.08
C ALA A 135 13.81 4.35 -4.30
N THR A 136 14.16 3.62 -3.24
CA THR A 136 13.90 2.20 -3.10
C THR A 136 13.06 1.94 -1.85
N TRP A 137 12.14 0.97 -1.93
CA TRP A 137 11.24 0.66 -0.84
C TRP A 137 10.79 -0.80 -0.86
N ASN A 138 11.26 -1.57 0.13
CA ASN A 138 10.64 -2.84 0.45
C ASN A 138 9.26 -2.58 1.09
N ILE A 139 8.19 -3.00 0.43
CA ILE A 139 6.81 -2.74 0.86
C ILE A 139 6.15 -4.02 1.42
N GLN A 140 6.94 -4.82 2.13
CA GLN A 140 6.63 -6.07 2.87
C GLN A 140 5.33 -6.78 2.47
N HIS A 141 5.45 -7.97 1.88
CA HIS A 141 4.32 -8.84 1.54
C HIS A 141 3.16 -8.10 0.84
N PHE A 142 3.48 -7.19 -0.10
CA PHE A 142 2.50 -6.23 -0.59
C PHE A 142 1.31 -6.91 -1.31
N PRO A 143 0.06 -6.64 -0.88
CA PRO A 143 -0.35 -5.86 0.29
C PRO A 143 -0.50 -6.71 1.57
N ILE A 144 0.16 -6.32 2.67
CA ILE A 144 0.07 -7.04 3.96
C ILE A 144 -1.32 -6.99 4.61
N SER A 145 -2.05 -5.89 4.42
CA SER A 145 -3.38 -5.61 5.00
C SER A 145 -4.42 -5.26 3.92
N GLY A 146 -4.29 -5.84 2.73
CA GLY A 146 -5.27 -5.74 1.65
C GLY A 146 -5.61 -4.29 1.26
N PHE A 147 -6.89 -3.90 1.40
CA PHE A 147 -7.35 -2.55 1.06
C PHE A 147 -6.59 -1.45 1.80
N ASP A 148 -6.24 -1.69 3.07
CA ASP A 148 -5.60 -0.69 3.91
C ASP A 148 -4.21 -0.33 3.35
N THR A 149 -3.40 -1.37 3.06
CA THR A 149 -2.09 -1.21 2.43
C THR A 149 -2.18 -0.55 1.06
N VAL A 150 -3.07 -1.02 0.18
CA VAL A 150 -3.20 -0.50 -1.20
C VAL A 150 -3.55 0.98 -1.18
N SER A 151 -4.50 1.37 -0.32
CA SER A 151 -4.96 2.76 -0.27
C SER A 151 -3.92 3.72 0.31
N HIS A 152 -3.29 3.36 1.43
CA HIS A 152 -2.24 4.18 2.02
C HIS A 152 -1.00 4.25 1.12
N ALA A 153 -0.54 3.12 0.57
CA ALA A 153 0.62 3.10 -0.32
C ALA A 153 0.38 3.93 -1.60
N GLY A 154 -0.83 3.88 -2.17
CA GLY A 154 -1.19 4.69 -3.34
C GLY A 154 -1.20 6.19 -3.05
N GLU A 155 -1.73 6.60 -1.91
CA GLU A 155 -1.71 8.02 -1.49
C GLU A 155 -0.29 8.49 -1.14
N LEU A 156 0.52 7.65 -0.50
CA LEU A 156 1.94 7.94 -0.23
C LEU A 156 2.74 8.06 -1.52
N LEU A 157 2.57 7.16 -2.48
CA LEU A 157 3.21 7.24 -3.80
C LEU A 157 2.87 8.56 -4.50
N ALA A 158 1.58 8.95 -4.50
CA ALA A 158 1.14 10.22 -5.06
C ALA A 158 1.71 11.43 -4.31
N ALA A 159 1.85 11.34 -2.98
CA ALA A 159 2.40 12.42 -2.15
C ALA A 159 3.92 12.55 -2.23
N MET A 160 4.65 11.43 -2.44
CA MET A 160 6.09 11.42 -2.69
C MET A 160 6.43 12.26 -3.90
N ASN A 161 5.68 12.12 -4.99
CA ASN A 161 5.94 12.86 -6.23
C ASN A 161 7.40 12.68 -6.71
N TYR A 162 7.99 11.51 -6.48
CA TYR A 162 9.33 11.16 -6.97
C TYR A 162 9.27 10.67 -8.42
N ASP A 163 10.37 10.76 -9.15
CA ASP A 163 10.40 10.40 -10.57
C ASP A 163 10.48 8.90 -10.80
N LEU A 164 11.23 8.19 -9.95
CA LEU A 164 11.48 6.76 -10.08
C LEU A 164 11.58 6.07 -8.72
N LEU A 165 10.87 4.96 -8.55
CA LEU A 165 10.91 4.14 -7.35
C LEU A 165 11.17 2.67 -7.72
N ALA A 166 12.10 2.02 -7.03
CA ALA A 166 12.26 0.58 -7.02
C ALA A 166 11.52 -0.03 -5.84
N LEU A 167 10.55 -0.90 -6.10
CA LEU A 167 9.78 -1.59 -5.06
C LEU A 167 10.16 -3.05 -4.98
N GLN A 168 10.23 -3.56 -3.76
CA GLN A 168 10.40 -4.98 -3.47
C GLN A 168 9.13 -5.55 -2.83
N GLU A 169 9.01 -6.88 -2.86
CA GLU A 169 7.93 -7.63 -2.20
C GLU A 169 6.51 -7.46 -2.77
N ILE A 170 6.40 -7.29 -4.09
CA ILE A 170 5.10 -7.26 -4.75
C ILE A 170 4.54 -8.68 -4.92
N GLU A 171 3.75 -9.14 -3.95
CA GLU A 171 3.13 -10.47 -3.95
C GLU A 171 1.82 -10.54 -4.76
N ASN A 172 1.10 -9.41 -4.86
CA ASN A 172 -0.19 -9.35 -5.54
C ASN A 172 -0.21 -8.31 -6.68
N PRO A 173 -0.03 -8.73 -7.95
CA PRO A 173 -0.03 -7.83 -9.10
C PRO A 173 -1.32 -7.03 -9.30
N GLN A 174 -2.49 -7.58 -8.93
CA GLN A 174 -3.76 -6.86 -9.05
C GLN A 174 -3.86 -5.71 -8.03
N SER A 175 -3.33 -5.91 -6.84
CA SER A 175 -3.25 -4.90 -5.80
C SER A 175 -2.23 -3.83 -6.16
N PHE A 176 -1.11 -4.22 -6.78
CA PHE A 176 -0.14 -3.27 -7.35
C PHE A 176 -0.79 -2.39 -8.43
N GLN A 177 -1.55 -2.96 -9.35
CA GLN A 177 -2.31 -2.16 -10.31
C GLN A 177 -3.32 -1.24 -9.62
N SER A 178 -4.02 -1.73 -8.59
CA SER A 178 -4.98 -0.91 -7.82
C SER A 178 -4.31 0.26 -7.10
N MET A 179 -3.05 0.10 -6.66
CA MET A 179 -2.24 1.17 -6.08
C MET A 179 -1.89 2.23 -7.13
N LEU A 180 -1.46 1.81 -8.33
CA LEU A 180 -1.17 2.73 -9.44
C LEU A 180 -2.43 3.50 -9.90
N ASP A 181 -3.61 2.86 -9.86
CA ASP A 181 -4.87 3.53 -10.18
C ASP A 181 -5.21 4.69 -9.22
N LEU A 182 -4.64 4.70 -8.00
CA LEU A 182 -4.74 5.79 -7.03
C LEU A 182 -3.69 6.90 -7.26
N ALA A 183 -2.63 6.62 -8.01
CA ALA A 183 -1.55 7.54 -8.35
C ALA A 183 -1.41 7.64 -9.88
N PRO A 184 -2.41 8.21 -10.60
CA PRO A 184 -2.54 8.10 -12.05
C PRO A 184 -1.45 8.83 -12.86
N SER A 185 -0.60 9.62 -12.21
CA SER A 185 0.62 10.18 -12.81
C SER A 185 1.72 9.14 -13.00
N TYR A 186 1.59 7.94 -12.43
CA TYR A 186 2.62 6.91 -12.46
C TYR A 186 2.30 5.77 -13.42
N GLN A 187 3.36 5.15 -13.94
CA GLN A 187 3.34 3.85 -14.59
C GLN A 187 4.20 2.85 -13.82
N GLY A 188 3.96 1.56 -14.04
CA GLY A 188 4.68 0.49 -13.36
C GLY A 188 5.21 -0.58 -14.31
N ILE A 189 6.40 -1.08 -14.01
CA ILE A 189 7.01 -2.28 -14.60
C ILE A 189 7.08 -3.32 -13.49
N LEU A 190 6.58 -4.53 -13.73
CA LEU A 190 6.73 -5.67 -12.83
C LEU A 190 7.71 -6.67 -13.43
N SER A 191 8.57 -7.25 -12.59
CA SER A 191 9.42 -8.38 -12.98
C SER A 191 8.55 -9.55 -13.49
N SER A 192 9.04 -10.27 -14.49
CA SER A 192 8.25 -11.29 -15.20
C SER A 192 8.49 -12.73 -14.70
N SER A 193 9.46 -12.93 -13.82
CA SER A 193 10.02 -14.26 -13.49
C SER A 193 10.31 -14.51 -12.01
N ALA A 194 9.60 -13.85 -11.09
CA ALA A 194 9.83 -14.04 -9.65
C ALA A 194 9.61 -15.49 -9.19
N ALA A 195 10.61 -16.08 -8.52
CA ALA A 195 10.39 -17.28 -7.73
C ALA A 195 9.52 -16.93 -6.52
N TYR A 196 8.65 -17.85 -6.11
CA TYR A 196 7.77 -17.71 -4.93
C TYR A 196 6.74 -16.56 -4.99
N ASN A 197 6.47 -16.00 -6.17
CA ASN A 197 5.52 -14.89 -6.40
C ASN A 197 5.87 -13.57 -5.72
N VAL A 198 7.11 -13.36 -5.28
CA VAL A 198 7.56 -12.10 -4.67
C VAL A 198 8.27 -11.26 -5.74
N ASN A 199 7.57 -10.31 -6.36
CA ASN A 199 8.08 -9.57 -7.52
C ASN A 199 8.83 -8.29 -7.13
N LEU A 200 9.74 -7.87 -8.01
CA LEU A 200 10.27 -6.51 -8.03
C LEU A 200 9.40 -5.64 -8.94
N ALA A 201 9.37 -4.34 -8.66
CA ALA A 201 8.75 -3.38 -9.56
C ALA A 201 9.59 -2.11 -9.70
N LEU A 202 9.47 -1.45 -10.85
CA LEU A 202 9.82 -0.04 -11.01
C LEU A 202 8.53 0.74 -11.18
N VAL A 203 8.38 1.83 -10.45
CA VAL A 203 7.26 2.79 -10.56
C VAL A 203 7.84 4.14 -10.96
N TYR A 204 7.33 4.77 -12.00
CA TYR A 204 7.93 5.99 -12.54
C TYR A 204 6.89 6.97 -13.07
N ASN A 205 7.22 8.26 -13.02
CA ASN A 205 6.42 9.31 -13.66
C ASN A 205 6.84 9.44 -15.14
N PRO A 206 5.99 9.07 -16.12
CA PRO A 206 6.33 9.12 -17.53
C PRO A 206 6.36 10.55 -18.10
N GLU A 207 5.99 11.58 -17.32
CA GLU A 207 6.23 12.98 -17.69
C GLU A 207 7.73 13.30 -17.68
N HIS A 208 8.48 12.70 -16.75
CA HIS A 208 9.90 12.96 -16.54
C HIS A 208 10.81 11.78 -16.91
N ILE A 209 10.38 10.55 -16.65
CA ILE A 209 11.15 9.33 -16.94
C ILE A 209 10.71 8.70 -18.24
N THR A 210 11.61 8.71 -19.23
CA THR A 210 11.49 7.89 -20.44
C THR A 210 12.17 6.55 -20.20
N VAL A 211 11.40 5.46 -20.23
CA VAL A 211 11.95 4.09 -20.22
C VAL A 211 12.30 3.67 -21.65
N ILE A 212 13.59 3.42 -21.91
CA ILE A 212 14.11 3.01 -23.22
C ILE A 212 13.94 1.51 -23.41
N GLU A 213 14.37 0.72 -22.41
CA GLU A 213 14.20 -0.73 -22.37
C GLU A 213 14.22 -1.24 -20.92
N TYR A 214 13.68 -2.44 -20.71
CA TYR A 214 13.74 -3.14 -19.42
C TYR A 214 13.70 -4.66 -19.60
N PHE A 215 14.31 -5.40 -18.67
CA PHE A 215 14.32 -6.86 -18.65
C PHE A 215 14.68 -7.41 -17.26
N ASP A 216 14.37 -8.69 -17.03
CA ASP A 216 14.84 -9.42 -15.86
C ASP A 216 16.27 -9.93 -16.11
N LEU A 217 17.21 -9.57 -15.25
CA LEU A 217 18.60 -10.02 -15.26
C LEU A 217 18.77 -11.21 -14.31
N PHE A 218 19.50 -12.22 -14.79
CA PHE A 218 19.72 -13.51 -14.12
C PHE A 218 18.46 -14.29 -13.70
N PRO A 219 17.43 -14.42 -14.56
CA PRO A 219 16.16 -15.07 -14.17
C PRO A 219 16.30 -16.55 -13.79
N ASP A 220 17.34 -17.23 -14.28
CA ASP A 220 17.59 -18.65 -14.01
C ASP A 220 18.51 -18.90 -12.79
N ASP A 221 19.11 -17.87 -12.19
CA ASP A 221 20.05 -17.99 -11.07
C ASP A 221 19.36 -17.77 -9.72
N ILE A 222 18.42 -18.67 -9.40
CA ILE A 222 17.58 -18.56 -8.19
C ILE A 222 18.36 -18.62 -6.87
N LEU A 223 19.62 -19.06 -6.89
CA LEU A 223 20.47 -19.09 -5.70
C LEU A 223 20.94 -17.67 -5.37
N ALA A 224 21.63 -17.01 -6.29
CA ALA A 224 22.10 -15.64 -6.09
C ALA A 224 20.94 -14.63 -6.14
N PHE A 225 19.96 -14.86 -7.04
CA PHE A 225 18.82 -13.99 -7.28
C PHE A 225 17.50 -14.75 -7.11
N PRO A 226 17.04 -14.99 -5.86
CA PRO A 226 15.71 -15.56 -5.62
C PRO A 226 14.60 -14.72 -6.26
N ARG A 227 14.87 -13.42 -6.40
CA ARG A 227 14.14 -12.47 -7.20
C ARG A 227 15.13 -11.99 -8.27
N PRO A 228 14.89 -12.26 -9.56
CA PRO A 228 15.73 -11.75 -10.64
C PRO A 228 15.85 -10.23 -10.53
N ALA A 229 17.05 -9.69 -10.77
CA ALA A 229 17.24 -8.25 -10.74
C ALA A 229 16.45 -7.59 -11.88
N LEU A 230 15.70 -6.54 -11.60
CA LEU A 230 14.91 -5.84 -12.62
C LEU A 230 15.73 -4.67 -13.15
N VAL A 231 16.10 -4.74 -14.43
CA VAL A 231 16.93 -3.74 -15.08
C VAL A 231 16.08 -2.86 -15.98
N ALA A 232 16.32 -1.55 -15.95
CA ALA A 232 15.78 -0.60 -16.92
C ALA A 232 16.85 0.41 -17.36
N HIS A 233 16.87 0.72 -18.65
CA HIS A 233 17.60 1.87 -19.19
C HIS A 233 16.63 3.03 -19.28
N VAL A 234 16.91 4.11 -18.56
CA VAL A 234 16.00 5.24 -18.40
C VAL A 234 16.67 6.56 -18.73
N GLN A 235 15.85 7.56 -19.01
CA GLN A 235 16.30 8.92 -19.26
C GLN A 235 15.37 9.89 -18.52
N PHE A 236 15.95 10.76 -17.69
CA PHE A 236 15.23 11.82 -16.98
C PHE A 236 15.28 13.13 -17.79
N ASP A 237 14.11 13.69 -18.13
CA ASP A 237 13.93 15.00 -18.79
C ASP A 237 14.82 15.25 -20.03
N GLY A 238 15.14 14.18 -20.77
CA GLY A 238 15.98 14.24 -21.97
C GLY A 238 17.49 14.41 -21.70
N GLY A 239 17.93 14.29 -20.44
CA GLY A 239 19.32 14.29 -20.01
C GLY A 239 20.09 13.03 -20.42
N THR A 240 21.22 12.76 -19.79
CA THR A 240 22.03 11.56 -20.07
C THR A 240 21.27 10.30 -19.60
N PRO A 241 21.07 9.29 -20.47
CA PRO A 241 20.48 8.02 -20.05
C PRO A 241 21.36 7.27 -19.04
N PHE A 242 20.72 6.52 -18.15
CA PHE A 242 21.41 5.71 -17.14
C PHE A 242 20.67 4.39 -16.88
N TRP A 243 21.41 3.40 -16.42
CA TRP A 243 20.89 2.08 -16.07
C TRP A 243 20.46 2.04 -14.61
N VAL A 244 19.30 1.44 -14.36
CA VAL A 244 18.75 1.22 -13.03
C VAL A 244 18.58 -0.28 -12.83
N ILE A 245 19.13 -0.81 -11.75
CA ILE A 245 19.06 -2.21 -11.38
C ILE A 245 18.39 -2.32 -10.02
N ALA A 246 17.10 -2.67 -10.01
CA ALA A 246 16.38 -2.97 -8.78
C ALA A 246 16.72 -4.37 -8.29
N VAL A 247 17.07 -4.52 -7.02
CA VAL A 247 17.45 -5.80 -6.40
C VAL A 247 16.63 -6.10 -5.15
N HIS A 248 16.55 -7.39 -4.81
CA HIS A 248 16.19 -7.86 -3.49
C HIS A 248 16.99 -9.12 -3.18
N TYR A 249 18.04 -8.96 -2.39
CA TYR A 249 19.00 -10.01 -2.06
C TYR A 249 18.42 -11.06 -1.11
N LYS A 250 19.15 -12.17 -0.94
CA LYS A 250 18.75 -13.22 0.01
C LYS A 250 18.80 -12.64 1.44
N CYS A 251 17.68 -12.72 2.14
CA CYS A 251 17.56 -12.35 3.55
C CYS A 251 18.19 -13.35 4.51
N CYS A 252 18.20 -13.02 5.81
CA CYS A 252 18.69 -13.87 6.91
C CYS A 252 20.20 -14.14 6.85
N GLY A 253 20.66 -15.22 7.48
CA GLY A 253 22.06 -15.57 7.60
C GLY A 253 22.57 -15.43 9.03
N ASP A 254 23.83 -15.78 9.25
CA ASP A 254 24.50 -15.69 10.55
C ASP A 254 25.59 -14.61 10.60
N GLY A 255 25.75 -13.85 9.51
CA GLY A 255 26.74 -12.80 9.34
C GLY A 255 28.15 -13.31 9.03
N TYR A 256 28.31 -14.56 8.59
CA TYR A 256 29.59 -15.11 8.16
C TYR A 256 29.49 -15.70 6.76
N ILE A 257 30.45 -15.38 5.90
CA ILE A 257 30.56 -16.03 4.59
C ILE A 257 31.17 -17.43 4.79
N ASP A 258 30.37 -18.48 4.59
CA ASP A 258 30.86 -19.86 4.56
C ASP A 258 30.98 -20.37 3.11
N GLU A 259 32.20 -20.35 2.56
CA GLU A 259 32.46 -20.82 1.19
C GLU A 259 32.25 -22.33 1.00
N ASP A 260 32.20 -23.11 2.09
CA ASP A 260 31.97 -24.56 2.03
C ASP A 260 30.47 -24.92 2.03
N GLU A 261 29.57 -23.96 2.33
CA GLU A 261 28.11 -24.12 2.31
C GLU A 261 27.49 -23.35 1.13
N TYR A 262 27.16 -24.06 0.04
CA TYR A 262 26.74 -23.43 -1.21
C TYR A 262 25.42 -22.62 -1.14
N ASP A 263 24.57 -22.89 -0.14
CA ASP A 263 23.31 -22.21 0.12
C ASP A 263 23.35 -21.20 1.27
N ASP A 264 24.55 -20.98 1.83
CA ASP A 264 24.86 -19.92 2.81
C ASP A 264 24.35 -18.56 2.32
N GLU A 265 23.65 -17.85 3.19
CA GLU A 265 22.99 -16.59 2.86
C GLU A 265 23.98 -15.51 2.42
N GLU A 266 25.03 -15.30 3.21
CA GLU A 266 26.09 -14.34 2.95
C GLU A 266 26.86 -14.68 1.67
N LEU A 267 27.20 -15.95 1.42
CA LEU A 267 27.81 -16.39 0.17
C LEU A 267 26.91 -16.13 -1.04
N ARG A 268 25.59 -16.31 -0.91
CA ARG A 268 24.63 -16.00 -1.99
C ARG A 268 24.58 -14.50 -2.28
N ARG A 269 24.58 -13.64 -1.25
CA ARG A 269 24.67 -12.18 -1.42
C ARG A 269 25.98 -11.76 -2.06
N LEU A 270 27.11 -12.34 -1.63
CA LEU A 270 28.42 -12.08 -2.24
C LEU A 270 28.44 -12.50 -3.73
N ASN A 271 27.84 -13.64 -4.05
CA ASN A 271 27.74 -14.10 -5.44
C ASN A 271 26.83 -13.20 -6.29
N ALA A 272 25.75 -12.66 -5.73
CA ALA A 272 24.93 -11.65 -6.39
C ALA A 272 25.75 -10.39 -6.71
N SER A 273 26.50 -9.86 -5.74
CA SER A 273 27.40 -8.71 -5.92
C SER A 273 28.45 -8.96 -7.01
N LYS A 274 29.12 -10.13 -6.98
CA LYS A 274 30.08 -10.54 -8.01
C LYS A 274 29.45 -10.56 -9.41
N LYS A 275 28.22 -11.05 -9.53
CA LYS A 275 27.52 -11.18 -10.82
C LYS A 275 27.09 -9.82 -11.35
N LEU A 276 26.57 -8.93 -10.51
CA LEU A 276 26.22 -7.56 -10.90
C LEU A 276 27.46 -6.77 -11.32
N ALA A 277 28.51 -6.77 -10.51
CA ALA A 277 29.77 -6.08 -10.83
C ALA A 277 30.35 -6.56 -12.17
N ASN A 278 30.42 -7.88 -12.39
CA ASN A 278 30.90 -8.45 -13.65
C ASN A 278 30.00 -8.12 -14.85
N TRP A 279 28.68 -8.01 -14.65
CA TRP A 279 27.75 -7.67 -15.72
C TRP A 279 27.93 -6.21 -16.15
N VAL A 280 28.02 -5.29 -15.18
CA VAL A 280 28.28 -3.87 -15.46
C VAL A 280 29.63 -3.69 -16.13
N GLU A 281 30.70 -4.28 -15.60
CA GLU A 281 32.05 -4.19 -16.19
C GLU A 281 32.10 -4.73 -17.64
N MET A 282 31.31 -5.77 -17.95
CA MET A 282 31.32 -6.40 -19.26
C MET A 282 30.49 -5.66 -20.31
N PHE A 283 29.36 -5.07 -19.92
CA PHE A 283 28.35 -4.55 -20.85
C PHE A 283 28.16 -3.03 -20.76
N HIS A 284 28.48 -2.42 -19.63
CA HIS A 284 28.22 -1.02 -19.29
C HIS A 284 29.41 -0.34 -18.59
N PRO A 285 30.66 -0.48 -19.06
CA PRO A 285 31.85 -0.05 -18.30
C PRO A 285 32.07 1.47 -18.22
N ASP A 286 31.39 2.26 -19.06
CA ASP A 286 31.52 3.72 -19.13
C ASP A 286 30.12 4.40 -19.12
N GLU A 287 29.08 3.66 -18.70
CA GLU A 287 27.70 4.15 -18.67
C GLU A 287 27.26 4.35 -17.21
N PRO A 288 26.49 5.40 -16.88
CA PRO A 288 26.03 5.58 -15.51
C PRO A 288 25.09 4.42 -15.11
N VAL A 289 25.47 3.69 -14.07
CA VAL A 289 24.68 2.61 -13.46
C VAL A 289 24.34 2.93 -12.01
N LEU A 290 23.07 2.73 -11.67
CA LEU A 290 22.49 2.82 -10.34
C LEU A 290 21.93 1.44 -9.94
N ILE A 291 22.36 0.91 -8.79
CA ILE A 291 21.83 -0.33 -8.22
C ILE A 291 21.18 0.01 -6.88
N LEU A 292 19.91 -0.31 -6.72
CA LEU A 292 19.14 0.05 -5.52
C LEU A 292 18.15 -1.04 -5.15
N GLY A 293 17.88 -1.17 -3.86
CA GLY A 293 17.03 -2.26 -3.37
C GLY A 293 17.28 -2.58 -1.91
N ASP A 294 16.59 -3.61 -1.45
CA ASP A 294 16.89 -4.29 -0.20
C ASP A 294 18.02 -5.30 -0.43
N PHE A 295 19.23 -4.95 0.01
CA PHE A 295 20.41 -5.80 -0.10
C PHE A 295 20.55 -6.81 1.05
N ASN A 296 19.70 -6.71 2.08
CA ASN A 296 19.68 -7.63 3.23
C ASN A 296 21.04 -7.81 3.93
N ASP A 297 21.93 -6.82 3.87
CA ASP A 297 23.26 -6.89 4.48
C ASP A 297 23.71 -5.49 4.90
N LEU A 298 24.71 -5.39 5.79
CA LEU A 298 25.22 -4.12 6.28
C LEU A 298 26.41 -3.66 5.44
N ILE A 299 26.30 -2.50 4.80
CA ILE A 299 27.45 -1.92 4.09
C ILE A 299 28.64 -1.61 5.03
N THR A 300 28.42 -1.55 6.34
CA THR A 300 29.45 -1.31 7.38
C THR A 300 30.14 -2.57 7.91
N ASP A 301 29.82 -3.76 7.38
CA ASP A 301 30.45 -5.00 7.83
C ASP A 301 31.97 -5.02 7.59
N GLU A 302 32.70 -5.74 8.44
CA GLU A 302 34.15 -5.91 8.30
C GLU A 302 34.49 -6.67 7.01
N ASP A 303 35.63 -6.36 6.38
CA ASP A 303 36.03 -6.89 5.05
C ASP A 303 35.86 -8.42 4.90
N SER A 304 36.15 -9.20 5.95
CA SER A 304 36.03 -10.66 5.90
C SER A 304 34.60 -11.21 5.85
N ARG A 305 33.60 -10.37 6.13
CA ARG A 305 32.16 -10.70 6.09
C ARG A 305 31.41 -9.90 5.04
N ASN A 306 32.03 -8.85 4.52
CA ASN A 306 31.37 -7.88 3.68
C ASN A 306 31.04 -8.46 2.28
N VAL A 307 29.75 -8.69 2.04
CA VAL A 307 29.24 -9.24 0.77
C VAL A 307 29.38 -8.25 -0.41
N PHE A 308 29.78 -7.01 -0.14
CA PHE A 308 29.98 -5.94 -1.11
C PHE A 308 31.45 -5.74 -1.49
N THR A 309 32.37 -6.62 -1.06
CA THR A 309 33.78 -6.59 -1.52
C THR A 309 33.96 -6.45 -3.05
N PRO A 310 33.12 -7.03 -3.94
CA PRO A 310 33.25 -6.80 -5.38
C PRO A 310 33.11 -5.33 -5.83
N PHE A 311 32.48 -4.49 -5.02
CA PHE A 311 32.33 -3.05 -5.24
C PHE A 311 33.33 -2.26 -4.39
N TYR A 312 33.52 -2.62 -3.11
CA TYR A 312 34.47 -1.94 -2.23
C TYR A 312 35.93 -2.01 -2.68
N ASP A 313 36.35 -3.14 -3.24
CA ASP A 313 37.71 -3.30 -3.78
C ASP A 313 37.95 -2.43 -5.03
N LYS A 314 36.89 -1.80 -5.55
CA LYS A 314 36.87 -0.90 -6.70
C LYS A 314 36.26 0.46 -6.32
N ASP A 315 36.74 1.06 -5.24
CA ASP A 315 36.26 2.34 -4.70
C ASP A 315 36.47 3.55 -5.62
N GLU A 316 37.30 3.41 -6.67
CA GLU A 316 37.40 4.37 -7.77
C GLU A 316 36.25 4.23 -8.80
N GLU A 317 35.59 3.07 -8.87
CA GLU A 317 34.49 2.76 -9.81
C GLU A 317 33.10 2.82 -9.17
N TRP A 318 33.00 2.61 -7.85
CA TRP A 318 31.73 2.45 -7.13
C TRP A 318 31.71 3.14 -5.77
N PHE A 319 30.55 3.65 -5.38
CA PHE A 319 30.31 4.17 -4.04
C PHE A 319 28.85 3.99 -3.60
N PHE A 320 28.65 3.73 -2.30
CA PHE A 320 27.33 3.77 -1.66
C PHE A 320 26.99 5.20 -1.28
N GLY A 321 25.85 5.71 -1.73
CA GLY A 321 25.39 7.06 -1.38
C GLY A 321 25.06 7.20 0.09
N ASP A 322 24.62 6.11 0.71
CA ASP A 322 24.00 6.05 2.05
C ASP A 322 24.94 5.59 3.16
N MET A 323 26.26 5.50 2.89
CA MET A 323 27.28 5.13 3.88
C MET A 323 27.22 5.99 5.16
N ALA A 324 26.92 7.29 5.02
CA ALA A 324 26.76 8.18 6.15
C ALA A 324 25.59 7.78 7.06
N ILE A 325 24.47 7.32 6.49
CA ILE A 325 23.29 6.85 7.23
C ILE A 325 23.60 5.51 7.91
N ALA A 326 24.22 4.58 7.19
CA ALA A 326 24.60 3.28 7.72
C ALA A 326 25.56 3.38 8.92
N SER A 327 26.43 4.40 8.92
CA SER A 327 27.42 4.62 9.97
C SER A 327 26.91 5.45 11.16
N ASP A 328 25.74 6.08 11.05
CA ASP A 328 25.17 6.93 12.10
C ASP A 328 24.27 6.13 13.07
N ASP A 329 23.61 6.83 13.98
CA ASP A 329 22.61 6.23 14.86
C ASP A 329 21.39 5.67 14.10
N ASN A 330 20.74 4.69 14.71
CA ASN A 330 19.70 3.90 14.06
C ASN A 330 18.35 4.60 13.90
N ALA A 331 18.23 5.89 14.22
CA ALA A 331 16.97 6.61 14.11
C ALA A 331 16.45 6.74 12.67
N LEU A 332 17.36 6.71 11.69
CA LEU A 332 17.04 6.81 10.26
C LEU A 332 17.48 5.57 9.48
N TRP A 333 17.54 4.42 10.13
CA TRP A 333 17.79 3.17 9.43
C TRP A 333 16.54 2.67 8.71
N SER A 334 16.76 2.07 7.54
CA SER A 334 15.69 1.64 6.64
C SER A 334 14.93 0.41 7.14
N TYR A 335 15.50 -0.38 8.06
CA TYR A 335 14.82 -1.51 8.72
C TYR A 335 14.76 -1.32 10.25
N PRO A 336 13.76 -0.60 10.79
CA PRO A 336 13.69 -0.31 12.22
C PRO A 336 13.31 -1.50 13.11
N SER A 337 12.56 -2.48 12.59
CA SER A 337 12.02 -3.60 13.38
C SER A 337 13.10 -4.49 14.00
N TRP A 338 14.16 -4.75 13.25
CA TRP A 338 15.42 -5.28 13.74
C TRP A 338 16.48 -4.27 13.33
N PRO A 339 16.82 -3.29 14.19
CA PRO A 339 17.50 -2.09 13.75
C PRO A 339 18.73 -2.39 12.88
N SER A 340 18.59 -2.14 11.57
CA SER A 340 19.65 -2.22 10.57
C SER A 340 19.33 -1.33 9.37
N HIS A 341 20.35 -0.87 8.65
CA HIS A 341 20.18 -0.24 7.35
C HIS A 341 20.48 -1.29 6.28
N LEU A 342 19.44 -1.75 5.56
CA LEU A 342 19.53 -2.88 4.61
C LEU A 342 19.17 -2.47 3.17
N ASP A 343 18.30 -1.48 3.03
CA ASP A 343 18.06 -0.81 1.76
C ASP A 343 19.21 0.14 1.45
N HIS A 344 19.80 0.01 0.25
CA HIS A 344 20.97 0.79 -0.16
C HIS A 344 20.84 1.35 -1.58
N ILE A 345 21.64 2.37 -1.86
CA ILE A 345 21.78 2.99 -3.18
C ILE A 345 23.27 2.98 -3.56
N LEU A 346 23.63 2.05 -4.42
CA LEU A 346 24.97 1.86 -4.96
C LEU A 346 25.09 2.54 -6.33
N MET A 347 26.07 3.41 -6.48
CA MET A 347 26.30 4.22 -7.67
C MET A 347 27.68 3.92 -8.27
N SER A 348 27.72 3.92 -9.60
CA SER A 348 28.96 3.96 -10.38
C SER A 348 29.60 5.36 -10.34
N GLU A 349 30.90 5.45 -10.65
CA GLU A 349 31.70 6.69 -10.54
C GLU A 349 31.17 7.84 -11.38
N GLU A 350 30.44 7.56 -12.47
CA GLU A 350 29.81 8.56 -13.32
C GLU A 350 28.85 9.46 -12.54
N PHE A 351 28.22 8.97 -11.47
CA PHE A 351 27.34 9.78 -10.60
C PHE A 351 28.11 10.72 -9.65
N ALA A 352 29.41 10.51 -9.43
CA ALA A 352 30.18 11.27 -8.45
C ALA A 352 30.15 12.80 -8.67
N PRO A 353 30.24 13.34 -9.91
CA PRO A 353 30.18 14.79 -10.15
C PRO A 353 28.85 15.45 -9.81
N ILE A 354 27.73 14.71 -9.87
CA ILE A 354 26.41 15.24 -9.52
C ILE A 354 26.07 14.97 -8.05
N PHE A 355 26.49 13.83 -7.50
CA PHE A 355 26.30 13.50 -6.09
C PHE A 355 27.14 14.39 -5.15
N ALA A 356 28.26 14.93 -5.64
CA ALA A 356 29.08 15.88 -4.87
C ALA A 356 28.53 17.31 -4.81
N ARG A 357 27.41 17.63 -5.49
CA ARG A 357 26.81 18.97 -5.50
C ARG A 357 26.01 19.21 -4.22
N GLU A 358 25.89 20.47 -3.80
CA GLU A 358 25.13 20.84 -2.59
C GLU A 358 23.62 20.55 -2.69
N THR A 359 23.11 20.41 -3.91
CA THR A 359 21.73 20.04 -4.24
C THR A 359 21.47 18.54 -4.09
N ALA A 360 22.52 17.72 -4.14
CA ALA A 360 22.36 16.28 -3.95
C ALA A 360 22.03 15.98 -2.48
N SER A 361 21.07 15.09 -2.26
CA SER A 361 20.71 14.63 -0.93
C SER A 361 20.35 13.16 -0.93
N ILE A 362 20.49 12.53 0.22
CA ILE A 362 20.08 11.15 0.46
C ILE A 362 19.50 11.05 1.86
N GLY A 363 18.45 10.26 2.04
CA GLY A 363 17.74 10.17 3.31
C GLY A 363 16.80 8.99 3.37
N VAL A 364 16.43 8.61 4.59
CA VAL A 364 15.33 7.67 4.83
C VAL A 364 14.08 8.48 5.10
N LEU A 365 12.99 8.16 4.39
CA LEU A 365 11.72 8.85 4.51
C LEU A 365 10.92 8.23 5.68
N PRO A 366 10.71 8.95 6.80
CA PRO A 366 10.09 8.38 8.00
C PRO A 366 8.55 8.35 7.87
N LEU A 367 8.05 7.55 6.93
CA LEU A 367 6.62 7.45 6.60
C LEU A 367 5.73 7.12 7.80
N HIS A 368 6.27 6.39 8.77
CA HIS A 368 5.58 6.03 10.00
C HIS A 368 5.06 7.23 10.79
N HIS A 369 5.70 8.40 10.72
CA HIS A 369 5.26 9.62 11.40
C HIS A 369 3.90 10.17 10.93
N TYR A 370 3.42 9.72 9.77
CA TYR A 370 2.10 10.12 9.24
C TYR A 370 0.96 9.25 9.76
N PHE A 371 1.27 8.10 10.36
CA PHE A 371 0.30 7.18 10.94
C PHE A 371 -0.03 7.55 12.39
N TYR A 372 -1.28 7.37 12.79
CA TYR A 372 -1.73 7.70 14.14
C TYR A 372 -1.04 6.84 15.22
N GLY A 373 -0.84 5.56 14.92
CA GLY A 373 -0.13 4.59 15.75
C GLY A 373 1.38 4.54 15.52
N ASP A 374 1.94 5.53 14.82
CA ASP A 374 3.37 5.64 14.51
C ASP A 374 3.90 4.36 13.83
N PHE A 375 5.15 3.94 14.12
CA PHE A 375 5.75 2.75 13.52
C PHE A 375 4.93 1.46 13.71
N SER A 376 4.25 1.29 14.85
CA SER A 376 3.45 0.07 15.09
C SER A 376 2.27 -0.06 14.14
N GLU A 377 1.64 1.06 13.78
CA GLU A 377 0.59 1.06 12.75
C GLU A 377 1.20 0.91 11.36
N TYR A 378 2.27 1.65 11.07
CA TYR A 378 2.97 1.56 9.79
C TYR A 378 3.39 0.12 9.45
N GLU A 379 3.98 -0.60 10.40
CA GLU A 379 4.41 -2.00 10.21
C GLU A 379 3.24 -2.95 9.90
N GLN A 380 2.10 -2.76 10.56
CA GLN A 380 0.93 -3.61 10.34
C GLN A 380 0.16 -3.27 9.05
N THR A 381 0.30 -2.04 8.56
CA THR A 381 -0.46 -1.55 7.41
C THR A 381 0.36 -1.52 6.13
N ILE A 382 1.66 -1.22 6.20
CA ILE A 382 2.51 -0.91 5.06
C ILE A 382 3.73 -1.83 4.98
N SER A 383 4.68 -1.70 5.90
CA SER A 383 5.99 -2.37 5.79
C SER A 383 6.79 -2.27 7.08
N ASP A 384 7.67 -3.22 7.33
CA ASP A 384 8.74 -3.14 8.32
C ASP A 384 9.96 -2.34 7.83
N HIS A 385 9.99 -1.95 6.54
CA HIS A 385 11.01 -1.08 5.95
C HIS A 385 10.51 0.34 5.68
N LEU A 386 11.40 1.33 5.80
CA LEU A 386 11.20 2.72 5.39
C LEU A 386 11.92 2.98 4.06
N PRO A 387 11.35 3.79 3.14
CA PRO A 387 12.00 4.10 1.87
C PRO A 387 13.34 4.82 2.08
N LEU A 388 14.37 4.38 1.37
CA LEU A 388 15.61 5.13 1.17
C LEU A 388 15.48 5.91 -0.15
N HIS A 389 15.76 7.21 -0.13
CA HIS A 389 15.66 8.07 -1.30
C HIS A 389 16.90 8.93 -1.51
N MET A 390 17.08 9.36 -2.74
CA MET A 390 18.12 10.28 -3.18
C MET A 390 17.51 11.36 -4.09
N VAL A 391 18.10 12.55 -4.07
CA VAL A 391 17.75 13.66 -4.95
C VAL A 391 19.03 14.09 -5.66
N LEU A 392 18.97 14.28 -6.97
CA LEU A 392 20.11 14.64 -7.81
C LEU A 392 19.75 15.72 -8.82
N GLU A 393 20.74 16.52 -9.23
CA GLU A 393 20.58 17.31 -10.46
C GLU A 393 20.50 16.41 -11.69
N PRO A 394 19.82 16.88 -12.77
CA PRO A 394 19.82 16.17 -14.05
C PRO A 394 21.24 15.91 -14.57
N PHE A 395 21.38 14.76 -15.23
CA PHE A 395 22.64 14.24 -15.75
C PHE A 395 23.05 14.81 -17.11
#